data_AF-A0AAV6D8D9-F1
#
_entry.id   AF-A0AAV6D8D9-F1
#
_cell.length_a   1.000
_cell.length_b   1.000
_cell.length_c   1.000
_cell.angle_alpha   90.00
_cell.angle_beta   90.00
_cell.angle_gamma   90.00
#
_symmetry.space_group_name_H-M   'P 1'
#
loop_
_entity.id
_entity.type
_entity.pdbx_description
1 polymer ?
#
loop_
_entity_poly.entity_id
_entity_poly.type
_entity_poly.pdbx_seq_one_letter_code
_entity_poly.pdbx_strand_id
1 'polypeptide(L)'
;MKTRIKTNVLALAVGLLMAVRANASIGVGTPPIDSQLLRGCPDGSASVAGLASCVGYWEGPPLGGGEWHIQFRGDAEAFNQALTNFAAIKSPVLDVVIHDGPKNDQFIGGLPKLGAENPSSRVDWEFVIWVPENWNHLYNSTNAALAKLFKDDPNLGKPVPAPLLNIYIGGGDVDFSKIKIPGNLHVRDERKQIK
;
A
#
# COMPACT_ATOMS: atom_id res chain seq x y z
N MET A 1 9.20 -54.29 -37.16
CA MET A 1 9.20 -52.81 -37.03
C MET A 1 8.93 -52.44 -35.57
N LYS A 2 9.89 -51.81 -34.90
CA LYS A 2 9.81 -51.44 -33.47
C LYS A 2 9.17 -50.04 -33.33
N THR A 3 8.04 -49.96 -32.66
CA THR A 3 7.34 -48.70 -32.32
C THR A 3 8.04 -48.05 -31.12
N ARG A 4 8.68 -46.89 -31.32
CA ARG A 4 9.44 -46.19 -30.27
C ARG A 4 9.17 -44.69 -30.31
N ILE A 5 7.96 -44.29 -29.92
CA ILE A 5 7.57 -42.89 -29.63
C ILE A 5 6.40 -43.05 -28.63
N LYS A 6 6.28 -42.47 -27.43
CA LYS A 6 6.38 -41.07 -26.99
C LYS A 6 6.38 -41.01 -25.44
N THR A 7 7.45 -41.38 -24.74
CA THR A 7 7.46 -41.30 -23.25
C THR A 7 7.85 -39.90 -22.73
N ASN A 8 8.35 -39.00 -23.59
CA ASN A 8 8.91 -37.71 -23.16
C ASN A 8 7.93 -36.52 -23.18
N VAL A 9 6.68 -36.68 -23.62
CA VAL A 9 5.73 -35.54 -23.70
C VAL A 9 4.92 -35.38 -22.41
N LEU A 10 4.70 -36.46 -21.64
CA LEU A 10 3.87 -36.40 -20.44
C LEU A 10 4.60 -35.73 -19.26
N ALA A 11 5.93 -35.86 -19.17
CA ALA A 11 6.72 -35.21 -18.12
C ALA A 11 6.82 -33.68 -18.29
N LEU A 12 6.76 -33.17 -19.53
CA LEU A 12 6.80 -31.74 -19.80
C LEU A 12 5.45 -31.06 -19.49
N ALA A 13 4.33 -31.77 -19.71
CA ALA A 13 2.99 -31.25 -19.43
C ALA A 13 2.68 -31.12 -17.93
N VAL A 14 3.25 -31.98 -17.08
CA VAL A 14 3.08 -31.89 -15.62
C VAL A 14 3.96 -30.79 -15.01
N GLY A 15 5.14 -30.52 -15.58
CA GLY A 15 6.00 -29.41 -15.13
C GLY A 15 5.42 -28.02 -15.40
N LEU A 16 4.69 -27.85 -16.50
CA LEU A 16 4.05 -26.57 -16.87
C LEU A 16 2.81 -26.21 -16.02
N LEU A 17 2.23 -27.17 -15.30
CA LEU A 17 1.11 -26.95 -14.37
C LEU A 17 1.54 -26.51 -12.97
N MET A 18 2.85 -26.52 -12.66
CA MET A 18 3.41 -26.00 -11.40
C MET A 18 3.98 -24.59 -11.54
N ALA A 19 3.50 -23.80 -12.51
CA ALA A 19 3.53 -22.35 -12.38
C ALA A 19 2.61 -21.97 -11.22
N VAL A 20 3.12 -22.09 -9.99
CA VAL A 20 2.53 -21.47 -8.81
C VAL A 20 2.55 -19.99 -9.13
N ARG A 21 1.41 -19.46 -9.61
CA ARG A 21 1.13 -18.04 -9.46
C ARG A 21 1.24 -17.83 -7.97
N ALA A 22 2.29 -17.18 -7.51
CA ALA A 22 2.30 -16.63 -6.16
C ALA A 22 1.11 -15.69 -6.13
N ASN A 23 0.00 -16.19 -5.59
CA ASN A 23 -1.23 -15.42 -5.51
C ASN A 23 -0.88 -14.22 -4.65
N ALA A 24 -0.95 -13.02 -5.24
CA ALA A 24 -0.93 -11.77 -4.49
C ALA A 24 -2.04 -11.87 -3.43
N SER A 25 -1.67 -12.13 -2.19
CA SER A 25 -2.62 -12.06 -1.09
C SER A 25 -2.87 -10.58 -0.85
N ILE A 26 -4.11 -10.15 -1.08
CA ILE A 26 -4.55 -8.79 -0.80
C ILE A 26 -5.60 -8.88 0.28
N GLY A 27 -5.28 -8.36 1.46
CA GLY A 27 -6.26 -8.13 2.52
C GLY A 27 -6.99 -6.83 2.22
N VAL A 28 -8.32 -6.80 2.26
CA VAL A 28 -9.09 -5.57 2.09
C VAL A 28 -10.07 -5.45 3.24
N GLY A 29 -10.24 -4.24 3.77
CA GLY A 29 -11.17 -3.99 4.86
C GLY A 29 -11.73 -2.58 4.84
N THR A 30 -12.68 -2.38 5.74
CA THR A 30 -13.37 -1.10 5.87
C THR A 30 -13.17 -0.54 7.28
N PRO A 31 -13.18 0.79 7.45
CA PRO A 31 -12.98 1.40 8.76
C PRO A 31 -14.07 0.99 9.77
N PRO A 32 -13.76 1.00 11.09
CA PRO A 32 -12.44 1.31 11.64
C PRO A 32 -11.43 0.18 11.37
N ILE A 33 -10.17 0.54 11.16
CA ILE A 33 -9.08 -0.44 11.10
C ILE A 33 -8.81 -0.97 12.51
N ASP A 34 -8.71 -2.30 12.66
CA ASP A 34 -8.30 -2.89 13.93
C ASP A 34 -6.83 -2.55 14.19
N SER A 35 -6.54 -1.94 15.34
CA SER A 35 -5.18 -1.57 15.72
C SER A 35 -4.24 -2.77 15.83
N GLN A 36 -4.78 -3.99 16.01
CA GLN A 36 -4.02 -5.23 15.98
C GLN A 36 -3.42 -5.53 14.61
N LEU A 37 -4.07 -5.09 13.52
CA LEU A 37 -3.56 -5.27 12.15
C LEU A 37 -2.31 -4.42 11.88
N LEU A 38 -2.18 -3.29 12.59
CA LEU A 38 -1.04 -2.38 12.49
C LEU A 38 0.07 -2.71 13.50
N ARG A 39 -0.03 -3.83 14.21
CA ARG A 39 1.01 -4.27 15.16
C ARG A 39 2.34 -4.44 14.42
N GLY A 40 3.38 -3.82 14.96
CA GLY A 40 4.72 -3.84 14.37
C GLY A 40 4.99 -2.71 13.38
N CYS A 41 3.99 -1.91 12.99
CA CYS A 41 4.25 -0.63 12.31
C CYS A 41 4.90 0.38 13.28
N PRO A 42 5.62 1.39 12.75
CA PRO A 42 6.13 2.52 13.53
C PRO A 42 5.11 3.12 14.52
N ASP A 43 5.59 3.54 15.70
CA ASP A 43 4.74 4.15 16.72
C ASP A 43 4.04 5.41 16.19
N GLY A 44 2.74 5.55 16.48
CA GLY A 44 1.89 6.64 15.99
C GLY A 44 1.08 6.30 14.72
N SER A 45 1.39 5.20 14.04
CA SER A 45 0.70 4.81 12.79
C SER A 45 -0.80 4.59 12.96
N ALA A 46 -1.20 3.99 14.09
CA ALA A 46 -2.61 3.76 14.41
C ALA A 46 -3.42 5.07 14.55
N SER A 47 -2.78 6.17 14.97
CA SER A 47 -3.44 7.48 15.09
C SER A 47 -3.78 8.10 13.74
N VAL A 48 -3.01 7.82 12.69
CA VAL A 48 -3.34 8.22 11.32
C VAL A 48 -4.41 7.28 10.76
N ALA A 49 -4.20 5.98 10.89
CA ALA A 49 -5.06 4.97 10.29
C ALA A 49 -6.48 4.94 10.90
N GLY A 50 -6.62 5.34 12.17
CA GLY A 50 -7.89 5.41 12.90
C GLY A 50 -8.70 6.70 12.71
N LEU A 51 -8.29 7.60 11.80
CA LEU A 51 -9.05 8.84 11.55
C LEU A 51 -10.43 8.55 10.96
N ALA A 52 -11.42 9.36 11.32
CA ALA A 52 -12.79 9.24 10.82
C ALA A 52 -12.91 9.46 9.30
N SER A 53 -11.95 10.15 8.70
CA SER A 53 -11.82 10.35 7.26
C SER A 53 -11.38 9.09 6.49
N CYS A 54 -11.01 8.01 7.19
CA CYS A 54 -10.67 6.75 6.57
C CYS A 54 -11.89 6.17 5.86
N VAL A 55 -11.73 5.77 4.60
CA VAL A 55 -12.80 5.16 3.78
C VAL A 55 -12.57 3.68 3.51
N GLY A 56 -11.34 3.20 3.69
CA GLY A 56 -10.96 1.80 3.49
C GLY A 56 -9.46 1.60 3.62
N TYR A 57 -9.08 0.33 3.68
CA TYR A 57 -7.68 -0.06 3.72
C TYR A 57 -7.49 -1.38 2.98
N TRP A 58 -6.26 -1.59 2.51
CA TRP A 58 -5.83 -2.88 2.01
C TRP A 58 -4.37 -3.13 2.37
N GLU A 59 -4.01 -4.40 2.45
CA GLU A 59 -2.65 -4.90 2.56
C GLU A 59 -2.33 -5.64 1.27
N GLY A 60 -1.19 -5.35 0.63
CA GLY A 60 -0.94 -5.83 -0.73
C GLY A 60 0.40 -6.49 -0.98
N PRO A 61 0.66 -6.88 -2.23
CA PRO A 61 1.62 -7.92 -2.59
C PRO A 61 3.03 -7.68 -2.06
N PRO A 62 3.80 -8.76 -1.86
CA PRO A 62 3.61 -10.05 -2.55
C PRO A 62 2.85 -11.13 -1.78
N LEU A 63 2.71 -11.07 -0.44
CA LEU A 63 2.17 -12.18 0.35
C LEU A 63 1.40 -11.74 1.62
N GLY A 64 0.63 -10.63 1.56
CA GLY A 64 0.17 -9.98 2.81
C GLY A 64 1.38 -9.48 3.60
N GLY A 65 2.26 -8.77 2.89
CA GLY A 65 3.66 -8.57 3.27
C GLY A 65 3.88 -7.52 4.35
N GLY A 66 2.83 -7.03 5.01
CA GLY A 66 2.92 -5.93 5.96
C GLY A 66 2.98 -4.54 5.31
N GLU A 67 2.73 -4.41 4.00
CA GLU A 67 2.50 -3.10 3.36
C GLU A 67 1.03 -2.73 3.45
N TRP A 68 0.72 -1.76 4.30
CA TRP A 68 -0.61 -1.25 4.50
C TRP A 68 -0.84 0.02 3.70
N HIS A 69 -1.96 0.05 3.00
CA HIS A 69 -2.52 1.21 2.32
C HIS A 69 -3.81 1.60 3.02
N ILE A 70 -3.82 2.77 3.67
CA ILE A 70 -4.99 3.33 4.33
C ILE A 70 -5.43 4.57 3.57
N GLN A 71 -6.70 4.62 3.20
CA GLN A 71 -7.20 5.56 2.21
C GLN A 71 -8.28 6.44 2.79
N PHE A 72 -8.24 7.72 2.43
CA PHE A 72 -9.01 8.75 3.09
C PHE A 72 -9.73 9.67 2.11
N ARG A 73 -10.78 10.30 2.62
CA ARG A 73 -11.55 11.35 1.96
C ARG A 73 -11.95 12.40 2.98
N GLY A 74 -11.96 13.68 2.61
CA GLY A 74 -12.47 14.73 3.48
C GLY A 74 -12.08 16.13 3.06
N ASP A 75 -12.23 17.05 4.00
CA ASP A 75 -11.94 18.46 3.83
C ASP A 75 -10.55 18.84 4.38
N ALA A 76 -10.27 20.15 4.42
CA ALA A 76 -9.00 20.67 4.92
C ALA A 76 -8.79 20.43 6.43
N GLU A 77 -9.85 20.33 7.23
CA GLU A 77 -9.73 20.05 8.67
C GLU A 77 -9.29 18.61 8.88
N ALA A 78 -10.00 17.67 8.24
CA ALA A 78 -9.66 16.25 8.26
C ALA A 78 -8.23 16.00 7.74
N PHE A 79 -7.82 16.73 6.70
CA PHE A 79 -6.47 16.57 6.15
C PHE A 79 -5.38 17.18 7.04
N ASN A 80 -5.61 18.34 7.67
CA ASN A 80 -4.69 18.88 8.68
C ASN A 80 -4.54 17.95 9.91
N GLN A 81 -5.62 17.27 10.30
CA GLN A 81 -5.57 16.25 11.36
C GLN A 81 -4.70 15.06 10.93
N ALA A 82 -4.83 14.60 9.68
CA ALA A 82 -3.98 13.56 9.12
C ALA A 82 -2.50 13.95 9.11
N LEU A 83 -2.16 15.17 8.65
CA LEU A 83 -0.79 15.68 8.67
C LEU A 83 -0.22 15.80 10.08
N THR A 84 -1.04 16.27 11.03
CA THR A 84 -0.63 16.39 12.44
C THR A 84 -0.29 15.02 13.03
N ASN A 85 -1.15 14.02 12.82
CA ASN A 85 -0.92 12.67 13.32
C ASN A 85 0.24 11.99 12.59
N PHE A 86 0.39 12.20 11.29
CA PHE A 86 1.48 11.66 10.48
C PHE A 86 2.83 12.21 10.94
N ALA A 87 2.92 13.52 11.19
CA ALA A 87 4.12 14.16 11.72
C ALA A 87 4.53 13.68 13.12
N ALA A 88 3.62 13.05 13.86
CA ALA A 88 3.89 12.48 15.18
C ALA A 88 4.44 11.04 15.14
N ILE A 89 4.44 10.38 13.97
CA ILE A 89 4.96 9.03 13.80
C ILE A 89 6.46 9.00 14.13
N LYS A 90 6.89 7.98 14.88
CA LYS A 90 8.30 7.78 15.22
C LYS A 90 9.02 7.10 14.05
N SER A 91 9.56 7.91 13.14
CA SER A 91 10.40 7.48 12.03
C SER A 91 11.52 8.51 11.77
N PRO A 92 12.73 8.08 11.33
CA PRO A 92 13.79 9.02 10.95
C PRO A 92 13.41 9.94 9.79
N VAL A 93 12.53 9.46 8.90
CA VAL A 93 12.03 10.17 7.72
C VAL A 93 10.52 9.93 7.64
N LEU A 94 9.79 10.99 7.27
CA LEU A 94 8.37 10.96 6.98
C LEU A 94 8.17 11.62 5.62
N ASP A 95 7.75 10.83 4.63
CA ASP A 95 7.61 11.30 3.26
C ASP A 95 6.18 11.78 3.01
N VAL A 96 6.06 12.94 2.38
CA VAL A 96 4.81 13.44 1.80
C VAL A 96 5.02 13.61 0.32
N VAL A 97 4.18 13.00 -0.51
CA VAL A 97 4.27 13.11 -1.97
C VAL A 97 2.97 13.67 -2.52
N ILE A 98 3.09 14.72 -3.31
CA ILE A 98 1.96 15.39 -3.96
C ILE A 98 1.85 14.89 -5.39
N HIS A 99 0.66 14.41 -5.74
CA HIS A 99 0.30 13.89 -7.04
C HIS A 99 -0.83 14.69 -7.66
N ASP A 100 -0.97 14.58 -8.99
CA ASP A 100 -2.18 15.00 -9.68
C ASP A 100 -3.30 14.00 -9.36
N GLY A 101 -4.47 14.51 -8.99
CA GLY A 101 -5.67 13.74 -8.70
C GLY A 101 -6.75 13.88 -9.77
N PRO A 102 -7.92 13.22 -9.58
CA PRO A 102 -8.25 12.29 -8.48
C PRO A 102 -7.53 10.94 -8.58
N LYS A 103 -7.17 10.34 -7.44
CA LYS A 103 -6.93 8.90 -7.37
C LYS A 103 -8.26 8.16 -7.30
N ASN A 104 -8.38 7.09 -8.08
CA ASN A 104 -9.42 6.08 -7.93
C ASN A 104 -8.77 4.75 -7.56
N ASP A 105 -9.24 4.12 -6.49
CA ASP A 105 -8.72 2.84 -6.03
C ASP A 105 -9.74 1.71 -6.20
N GLN A 106 -9.30 0.66 -6.90
CA GLN A 106 -10.14 -0.52 -7.20
C GLN A 106 -10.54 -1.31 -5.95
N PHE A 107 -9.71 -1.29 -4.90
CA PHE A 107 -10.00 -1.99 -3.64
C PHE A 107 -11.00 -1.24 -2.77
N ILE A 108 -11.30 0.02 -3.08
CA ILE A 108 -12.32 0.80 -2.36
C ILE A 108 -13.65 0.84 -3.11
N GLY A 109 -13.61 1.04 -4.43
CA GLY A 109 -14.81 1.09 -5.27
C GLY A 109 -15.54 -0.25 -5.42
N GLY A 110 -14.87 -1.36 -5.12
CA GLY A 110 -15.40 -2.73 -5.23
C GLY A 110 -15.86 -3.36 -3.91
N LEU A 111 -15.63 -2.71 -2.75
CA LEU A 111 -16.05 -3.27 -1.47
C LEU A 111 -17.58 -3.16 -1.35
N PRO A 112 -18.31 -4.28 -1.29
CA PRO A 112 -19.74 -4.26 -1.04
C PRO A 112 -19.97 -3.91 0.42
N LYS A 113 -19.89 -2.64 0.79
CA LYS A 113 -20.54 -2.16 2.01
C LYS A 113 -22.05 -2.15 1.75
N LEU A 114 -22.72 -3.18 2.28
CA LEU A 114 -24.02 -3.10 2.95
C LEU A 114 -24.91 -1.92 2.50
N GLY A 115 -25.55 -2.05 1.33
CA GLY A 115 -26.71 -1.21 0.97
C GLY A 115 -26.44 0.19 0.42
N ALA A 116 -25.21 0.57 0.10
CA ALA A 116 -24.94 1.81 -0.64
C ALA A 116 -24.90 1.56 -2.15
N GLU A 117 -25.79 2.20 -2.91
CA GLU A 117 -25.70 2.23 -4.37
C GLU A 117 -24.44 3.00 -4.78
N ASN A 118 -23.43 2.29 -5.27
CA ASN A 118 -22.19 2.81 -5.87
C ASN A 118 -21.23 3.57 -4.91
N PRO A 119 -20.45 2.86 -4.05
CA PRO A 119 -19.44 3.51 -3.21
C PRO A 119 -18.35 4.12 -4.09
N SER A 120 -18.18 5.45 -4.02
CA SER A 120 -17.15 6.17 -4.76
C SER A 120 -15.75 5.60 -4.46
N SER A 121 -14.99 5.25 -5.51
CA SER A 121 -13.58 4.82 -5.45
C SER A 121 -12.59 5.96 -5.19
N ARG A 122 -13.08 7.20 -5.01
CA ARG A 122 -12.25 8.39 -4.86
C ARG A 122 -11.41 8.33 -3.59
N VAL A 123 -10.13 8.61 -3.73
CA VAL A 123 -9.16 8.78 -2.65
C VAL A 123 -8.54 10.16 -2.74
N ASP A 124 -8.67 10.95 -1.68
CA ASP A 124 -8.12 12.31 -1.63
C ASP A 124 -6.67 12.29 -1.10
N TRP A 125 -6.37 11.40 -0.15
CA TRP A 125 -5.01 11.08 0.31
C TRP A 125 -4.91 9.63 0.80
N GLU A 126 -3.69 9.12 0.84
CA GLU A 126 -3.37 7.74 1.22
C GLU A 126 -2.14 7.70 2.12
N PHE A 127 -2.24 6.94 3.20
CA PHE A 127 -1.13 6.61 4.08
C PHE A 127 -0.62 5.20 3.75
N VAL A 128 0.65 5.09 3.37
CA VAL A 128 1.34 3.84 3.08
C VAL A 128 2.39 3.58 4.15
N ILE A 129 2.39 2.37 4.70
CA ILE A 129 3.34 2.00 5.73
C ILE A 129 3.67 0.51 5.72
N TRP A 130 4.92 0.21 6.04
CA TRP A 130 5.41 -1.16 6.17
C TRP A 130 5.54 -1.58 7.63
N VAL A 131 5.20 -2.84 7.90
CA VAL A 131 5.70 -3.59 9.07
C VAL A 131 7.17 -3.91 8.81
N PRO A 132 8.14 -3.32 9.55
CA PRO A 132 9.56 -3.47 9.24
C PRO A 132 10.06 -4.91 9.31
N GLU A 133 9.51 -5.73 10.22
CA GLU A 133 9.87 -7.15 10.32
C GLU A 133 9.52 -7.91 9.04
N ASN A 134 8.31 -7.70 8.50
CA ASN A 134 7.86 -8.35 7.28
C ASN A 134 8.67 -7.89 6.06
N TRP A 135 8.96 -6.57 5.95
CA TRP A 135 9.85 -6.06 4.90
C TRP A 135 11.20 -6.79 4.93
N ASN A 136 11.83 -6.86 6.11
CA ASN A 136 13.13 -7.49 6.25
C ASN A 136 13.08 -8.99 5.98
N HIS A 137 11.99 -9.66 6.35
CA HIS A 137 11.79 -11.07 6.02
C HIS A 137 11.72 -11.31 4.51
N LEU A 138 11.03 -10.42 3.77
CA LEU A 138 10.85 -10.56 2.33
C LEU A 138 12.11 -10.16 1.54
N TYR A 139 12.73 -9.02 1.88
CA TYR A 139 13.73 -8.39 1.01
C TYR A 139 15.16 -8.40 1.57
N ASN A 140 15.34 -8.70 2.87
CA ASN A 140 16.64 -8.66 3.55
C ASN A 140 16.97 -9.97 4.28
N SER A 141 16.19 -11.04 4.09
CA SER A 141 16.43 -12.32 4.77
C SER A 141 17.52 -13.14 4.07
N THR A 142 18.21 -13.98 4.86
CA THR A 142 19.18 -14.95 4.36
C THR A 142 18.53 -16.24 3.85
N ASN A 143 17.19 -16.29 3.78
CA ASN A 143 16.47 -17.46 3.32
C ASN A 143 16.63 -17.62 1.81
N ALA A 144 17.34 -18.68 1.39
CA ALA A 144 17.66 -18.92 -0.02
C ALA A 144 16.43 -19.09 -0.92
N ALA A 145 15.30 -19.61 -0.40
CA ALA A 145 14.08 -19.77 -1.18
C ALA A 145 13.40 -18.42 -1.44
N LEU A 146 13.32 -17.55 -0.42
CA LEU A 146 12.80 -16.18 -0.57
C LEU A 146 13.71 -15.31 -1.43
N ALA A 147 15.02 -15.37 -1.21
CA ALA A 147 16.00 -14.66 -2.02
C ALA A 147 15.90 -15.07 -3.51
N LYS A 148 15.62 -16.35 -3.80
CA LYS A 148 15.37 -16.81 -5.17
C LYS A 148 14.04 -16.31 -5.73
N LEU A 149 13.00 -16.23 -4.91
CA LEU A 149 11.67 -15.74 -5.30
C LEU A 149 11.68 -14.24 -5.63
N PHE A 150 12.40 -13.44 -4.84
CA PHE A 150 12.49 -11.98 -4.97
C PHE A 150 13.77 -11.48 -5.64
N LYS A 151 14.52 -12.36 -6.32
CA LYS A 151 15.84 -12.03 -6.90
C LYS A 151 15.84 -10.84 -7.87
N ASP A 152 14.73 -10.63 -8.57
CA ASP A 152 14.54 -9.57 -9.57
C ASP A 152 13.65 -8.43 -9.02
N ASP A 153 13.28 -8.49 -7.74
CA ASP A 153 12.46 -7.47 -7.10
C ASP A 153 13.29 -6.20 -6.86
N PRO A 154 12.81 -5.01 -7.28
CA PRO A 154 13.54 -3.77 -7.08
C PRO A 154 13.76 -3.40 -5.61
N ASN A 155 13.04 -4.03 -4.66
CA ASN A 155 13.16 -3.78 -3.23
C ASN A 155 14.24 -4.64 -2.55
N LEU A 156 14.77 -5.67 -3.22
CA LEU A 156 15.76 -6.57 -2.63
C LEU A 156 17.00 -5.80 -2.13
N GLY A 157 17.36 -6.03 -0.87
CA GLY A 157 18.52 -5.39 -0.22
C GLY A 157 18.34 -3.90 0.12
N LYS A 158 17.15 -3.32 -0.09
CA LYS A 158 16.88 -1.93 0.26
C LYS A 158 16.43 -1.78 1.73
N PRO A 159 16.67 -0.61 2.35
CA PRO A 159 16.09 -0.31 3.65
C PRO A 159 14.55 -0.28 3.57
N VAL A 160 13.90 -0.47 4.72
CA VAL A 160 12.44 -0.33 4.83
C VAL A 160 12.04 1.07 4.34
N PRO A 161 11.02 1.20 3.47
CA PRO A 161 10.53 2.50 3.06
C PRO A 161 10.07 3.33 4.26
N ALA A 162 10.27 4.65 4.18
CA ALA A 162 9.69 5.57 5.15
C ALA A 162 8.15 5.50 5.09
N PRO A 163 7.45 5.74 6.21
CA PRO A 163 6.03 6.05 6.17
C PRO A 163 5.76 7.15 5.15
N LEU A 164 4.76 6.94 4.31
CA LEU A 164 4.46 7.79 3.16
C LEU A 164 3.02 8.28 3.23
N LEU A 165 2.83 9.59 3.04
CA LEU A 165 1.51 10.18 2.83
C LEU A 165 1.43 10.73 1.40
N ASN A 166 0.65 10.06 0.56
CA ASN A 166 0.34 10.49 -0.80
C ASN A 166 -0.87 11.43 -0.79
N ILE A 167 -0.78 12.55 -1.49
CA ILE A 167 -1.82 13.58 -1.61
C ILE A 167 -2.24 13.68 -3.08
N TYR A 168 -3.54 13.66 -3.38
CA TYR A 168 -4.04 13.72 -4.75
C TYR A 168 -4.84 15.02 -4.99
N ILE A 169 -4.22 16.03 -5.60
CA ILE A 169 -4.81 17.36 -5.79
C ILE A 169 -5.81 17.37 -6.96
N GLY A 170 -6.96 18.02 -6.78
CA GLY A 170 -7.94 18.25 -7.87
C GLY A 170 -9.04 17.20 -7.98
N GLY A 171 -9.06 16.22 -7.08
CA GLY A 171 -10.10 15.17 -7.03
C GLY A 171 -11.24 15.40 -6.04
N GLY A 172 -10.97 16.09 -4.93
CA GLY A 172 -11.87 16.18 -3.77
C GLY A 172 -11.96 17.57 -3.16
N ASP A 173 -12.52 17.64 -1.95
CA ASP A 173 -12.98 18.87 -1.30
C ASP A 173 -11.90 19.54 -0.43
N VAL A 174 -10.65 19.07 -0.52
CA VAL A 174 -9.53 19.62 0.24
C VAL A 174 -9.14 20.99 -0.32
N ASP A 175 -9.40 22.03 0.46
CA ASP A 175 -8.89 23.37 0.20
C ASP A 175 -7.42 23.47 0.65
N PHE A 176 -6.50 23.26 -0.30
CA PHE A 176 -5.07 23.26 -0.06
C PHE A 176 -4.52 24.60 0.46
N SER A 177 -5.23 25.71 0.26
CA SER A 177 -4.81 27.01 0.81
C SER A 177 -4.88 27.08 2.34
N LYS A 178 -5.67 26.17 2.96
CA LYS A 178 -5.85 26.05 4.41
C LYS A 178 -4.94 25.00 5.06
N ILE A 179 -4.08 24.35 4.27
CA ILE A 179 -3.23 23.26 4.74
C ILE A 179 -1.92 23.79 5.28
N LYS A 180 -1.55 23.32 6.47
CA LYS A 180 -0.28 23.64 7.12
C LYS A 180 0.57 22.38 7.14
N ILE A 181 1.65 22.35 6.37
CA ILE A 181 2.58 21.23 6.35
C ILE A 181 3.54 21.34 7.55
N PRO A 182 3.58 20.37 8.46
CA PRO A 182 4.58 20.33 9.53
C PRO A 182 6.02 20.34 9.00
N GLY A 183 6.91 21.10 9.64
CA GLY A 183 8.27 21.34 9.15
C GLY A 183 9.22 20.14 9.23
N ASN A 184 8.82 19.04 9.88
CA ASN A 184 9.60 17.79 9.97
C ASN A 184 9.28 16.80 8.84
N LEU A 185 8.42 17.16 7.89
CA LEU A 185 8.05 16.30 6.77
C LEU A 185 8.96 16.55 5.56
N HIS A 186 9.37 15.47 4.91
CA HIS A 186 10.08 15.54 3.64
C HIS A 186 9.06 15.55 2.50
N VAL A 187 8.88 16.70 1.87
CA VAL A 187 7.84 16.92 0.85
C VAL A 187 8.43 16.82 -0.56
N ARG A 188 7.82 16.01 -1.42
CA ARG A 188 8.08 15.95 -2.85
C ARG A 188 6.83 16.31 -3.64
N ASP A 189 7.00 17.12 -4.68
CA ASP A 189 5.95 17.43 -5.64
C ASP A 189 6.21 16.64 -6.92
N GLU A 190 5.39 15.63 -7.17
CA GLU A 190 5.48 14.71 -8.31
C GLU A 190 4.36 14.93 -9.33
N ARG A 191 3.62 16.04 -9.20
CA ARG A 191 2.68 16.49 -10.23
C ARG A 191 3.40 16.70 -11.55
N LYS A 192 2.72 16.39 -12.66
CA LYS A 192 3.24 16.68 -13.99
C LYS A 192 3.42 18.18 -14.11
N GLN A 193 4.66 18.65 -14.09
CA GLN A 193 4.95 20.03 -14.44
C GLN A 193 4.54 20.22 -15.90
N ILE A 194 3.44 20.94 -16.11
CA ILE A 194 3.07 21.41 -17.44
C ILE A 194 4.21 22.35 -17.86
N LYS A 195 5.01 21.90 -18.82
CA LYS A 195 6.02 22.73 -19.50
C LYS A 195 5.35 23.72 -20.44
#